data_AF-A0A2A6LSX1-F1
#
_entry.id   AF-A0A2A6LSX1-F1
#
_cell.length_a   1.000
_cell.length_b   1.000
_cell.length_c   1.000
_cell.angle_alpha   90.00
_cell.angle_beta   90.00
_cell.angle_gamma   90.00
#
_symmetry.space_group_name_H-M   'P 1'
#
loop_
_entity.id
_entity.type
_entity.pdbx_description
1 polymer ?
#
loop_
_entity_poly.entity_id
_entity_poly.type
_entity_poly.pdbx_seq_one_letter_code
_entity_poly.pdbx_strand_id
1 'polypeptide(L)' 'MANRKYYTLVSIDGSPGCKWAIEFGDYNCTTVEDERDDFLDRGWKRRELKIITTGDTQAEIDAAVAELNKDL' A
#
# COMPACT_ATOMS: atom_id res chain seq x y z
N MET A 1 -4.14 -9.45 22.84
CA MET A 1 -3.78 -8.14 22.26
C MET A 1 -4.88 -7.74 21.29
N ALA A 2 -5.44 -6.54 21.39
CA ALA A 2 -6.30 -6.01 20.32
C ALA A 2 -5.41 -5.86 19.08
N ASN A 3 -5.72 -6.59 18.01
CA ASN A 3 -4.95 -6.60 16.77
C ASN A 3 -5.08 -5.23 16.12
N ARG A 4 -4.17 -4.30 16.45
CA ARG A 4 -4.21 -2.94 15.92
C ARG A 4 -3.97 -3.05 14.42
N LYS A 5 -4.89 -2.52 13.62
CA LYS A 5 -4.76 -2.54 12.16
C LYS A 5 -3.47 -1.82 11.77
N TYR A 6 -2.67 -2.45 10.92
CA TYR A 6 -1.57 -1.81 10.24
C TYR A 6 -2.03 -1.47 8.82
N TYR A 7 -1.76 -0.24 8.38
CA TYR A 7 -2.13 0.25 7.07
C TYR A 7 -0.87 0.34 6.23
N THR A 8 -0.90 -0.21 5.03
CA THR A 8 0.22 -0.19 4.09
C THR A 8 -0.21 0.51 2.81
N LEU A 9 0.53 1.54 2.41
CA LEU A 9 0.44 2.17 1.09
C LEU A 9 1.25 1.35 0.09
N VAL A 10 0.61 1.01 -1.02
CA VAL A 10 1.24 0.40 -2.18
C VAL A 10 1.04 1.26 -3.41
N SER A 11 2.03 1.24 -4.30
CA SER A 11 2.01 1.89 -5.61
C SER A 11 2.11 0.87 -6.73
N ILE A 12 1.63 1.20 -7.93
CA ILE A 12 1.86 0.44 -9.15
C ILE A 12 2.23 1.41 -10.26
N ASP A 13 3.34 1.15 -10.94
CA ASP A 13 3.64 1.82 -12.21
C ASP A 13 2.54 1.41 -13.19
N GLY A 14 1.70 2.35 -13.63
CA GLY A 14 0.49 2.10 -14.43
C GLY A 14 0.70 1.45 -15.80
N SER A 15 1.90 0.97 -16.08
CA SER A 15 2.30 0.17 -17.23
C SER A 15 1.85 -1.30 -17.07
N PRO A 16 1.44 -1.99 -18.17
CA PRO A 16 1.02 -3.38 -18.11
C PRO A 16 2.11 -4.32 -17.57
N GLY A 17 1.76 -5.21 -16.64
CA GLY A 17 2.66 -6.20 -16.06
C GLY A 17 3.56 -5.69 -14.93
N CYS A 18 3.47 -4.40 -14.58
CA CYS A 18 4.08 -3.88 -13.36
C CYS A 18 3.34 -4.39 -12.12
N LYS A 19 4.08 -4.60 -11.04
CA LYS A 19 3.55 -5.12 -9.78
C LYS A 19 3.27 -3.99 -8.81
N TRP A 20 2.32 -4.20 -7.91
CA TRP A 20 2.17 -3.42 -6.69
C TRP A 20 3.44 -3.54 -5.84
N ALA A 21 3.98 -2.40 -5.42
CA ALA A 21 5.15 -2.25 -4.57
C ALA A 21 4.77 -1.54 -3.26
N ILE A 22 5.47 -1.87 -2.17
CA ILE A 22 5.26 -1.27 -0.85
C ILE A 22 5.98 0.07 -0.78
N GLU A 23 5.29 1.12 -0.37
CA GLU A 23 5.88 2.47 -0.24
C GLU A 23 6.00 2.89 1.22
N PHE A 24 4.94 2.67 2.01
CA PHE A 24 4.86 3.16 3.39
C PHE A 24 3.90 2.31 4.22
N GLY A 25 4.05 2.32 5.55
CA GLY A 25 3.06 1.75 6.43
C GLY A 25 3.10 2.34 7.84
N ASP A 26 1.93 2.42 8.47
CA ASP A 26 1.76 2.93 9.83
C ASP A 26 0.48 2.35 10.48
N TYR A 27 0.39 2.39 11.81
CA TYR A 27 -0.84 2.04 12.54
C TYR A 27 -1.92 3.12 12.43
N ASN A 28 -1.56 4.33 12.03
CA ASN A 28 -2.45 5.46 11.82
C ASN A 28 -2.80 5.60 10.34
N CYS A 29 -4.07 5.36 10.01
CA CYS A 29 -4.59 5.50 8.66
C CYS A 29 -4.35 6.92 8.10
N THR A 30 -4.50 7.97 8.92
CA THR A 30 -4.32 9.36 8.47
C THR A 30 -2.89 9.62 8.02
N THR A 31 -1.88 9.09 8.72
CA THR A 31 -0.48 9.22 8.29
C THR A 31 -0.27 8.57 6.92
N VAL A 32 -0.87 7.41 6.67
CA VAL A 32 -0.76 6.70 5.38
C VAL A 32 -1.55 7.43 4.27
N GLU A 33 -2.64 8.11 4.62
CA GLU A 33 -3.40 8.96 3.70
C GLU A 33 -2.64 10.23 3.32
N ASP A 34 -1.96 10.86 4.27
CA ASP A 34 -1.10 12.02 4.02
C ASP A 34 0.04 11.64 3.05
N GLU A 35 0.71 10.51 3.28
CA GLU A 35 1.73 9.98 2.37
C GLU A 35 1.17 9.65 0.98
N ARG A 36 -0.06 9.11 0.90
CA ARG A 36 -0.73 8.89 -0.39
C ARG A 36 -0.95 10.22 -1.12
N ASP A 37 -1.37 11.25 -0.40
CA ASP A 37 -1.68 12.55 -0.98
C ASP A 37 -0.39 13.24 -1.47
N ASP A 38 0.74 13.05 -0.79
CA ASP A 38 2.06 13.46 -1.30
C ASP A 38 2.43 12.77 -2.63
N PHE A 39 2.10 11.49 -2.80
CA PHE A 39 2.29 10.82 -4.10
C PHE A 39 1.38 11.40 -5.18
N LEU A 40 0.12 11.72 -4.85
CA LEU A 40 -0.81 12.36 -5.78
C LEU A 40 -0.29 13.74 -6.23
N ASP A 41 0.23 14.54 -5.30
CA ASP A 41 0.84 15.85 -5.57
C ASP A 41 2.10 15.75 -6.44
N ARG A 42 2.82 14.63 -6.35
CA ARG A 42 3.96 14.29 -7.24
C ARG A 42 3.54 13.80 -8.62
N GLY A 43 2.23 13.68 -8.89
CA GLY A 43 1.68 13.33 -10.20
C GLY A 43 1.29 11.86 -10.38
N TRP A 44 1.34 11.05 -9.32
CA TRP A 44 0.77 9.70 -9.36
C TRP A 44 -0.74 9.75 -9.50
N LYS A 45 -1.33 8.77 -10.19
CA LYS A 45 -2.78 8.70 -10.31
C LYS A 45 -3.37 7.96 -9.13
N ARG A 46 -4.57 8.34 -8.71
CA ARG A 46 -5.30 7.64 -7.63
C ARG A 46 -5.49 6.14 -7.88
N ARG A 47 -5.56 5.70 -9.14
CA ARG A 47 -5.67 4.27 -9.50
C ARG A 47 -4.34 3.51 -9.37
N GLU A 48 -3.23 4.24 -9.32
CA GLU A 48 -1.86 3.72 -9.20
C GLU A 48 -1.45 3.61 -7.73
N LEU A 49 -2.31 3.99 -6.79
CA LEU A 49 -2.07 3.97 -5.35
C LEU A 49 -3.19 3.21 -4.66
N LYS A 50 -2.86 2.42 -3.63
CA LYS A 50 -3.84 1.71 -2.82
C LYS A 50 -3.36 1.60 -1.39
N ILE A 51 -4.27 1.81 -0.44
CA ILE A 51 -4.02 1.55 0.97
C ILE A 51 -4.70 0.22 1.30
N ILE A 52 -3.94 -0.72 1.84
CA ILE A 52 -4.43 -2.03 2.28
C ILE A 52 -4.23 -2.18 3.79
N THR A 53 -5.03 -3.02 4.43
CA THR A 53 -4.82 -3.41 5.83
C THR A 53 -4.03 -4.71 5.87
N THR A 54 -2.98 -4.75 6.68
CA THR A 54 -2.06 -5.88 6.83
C THR A 54 -1.78 -6.17 8.30
N GLY A 55 -0.99 -7.21 8.57
CA GLY A 55 -0.21 -7.29 9.81
C GLY A 55 0.93 -6.27 9.81
N ASP A 56 1.64 -6.17 10.93
CA ASP A 56 2.75 -5.22 11.14
C ASP A 56 4.13 -5.86 10.94
N THR A 57 4.19 -7.15 10.59
CA THR A 57 5.44 -7.80 10.21
C THR A 57 5.66 -7.73 8.70
N GLN A 58 6.93 -7.64 8.27
CA GLN A 58 7.28 -7.63 6.85
C GLN A 58 6.71 -8.83 6.10
N ALA A 59 6.71 -10.02 6.72
CA ALA A 59 6.20 -11.23 6.11
C ALA A 59 4.68 -11.17 5.83
N GLU A 60 3.90 -10.58 6.73
CA GLU A 60 2.46 -10.40 6.54
C GLU A 60 2.15 -9.35 5.47
N ILE A 61 2.95 -8.28 5.41
CA ILE A 61 2.84 -7.25 4.37
C ILE A 61 3.18 -7.85 3.01
N ASP A 62 4.30 -8.56 2.89
CA ASP A 62 4.74 -9.20 1.65
C ASP A 62 3.70 -10.21 1.16
N ALA A 63 3.11 -11.00 2.07
CA ALA A 63 2.05 -11.94 1.73
C ALA A 63 0.82 -11.22 1.17
N ALA A 64 0.37 -10.13 1.81
CA ALA A 64 -0.78 -9.35 1.34
C ALA A 64 -0.53 -8.71 -0.03
N VAL A 65 0.69 -8.22 -0.28
CA VAL A 65 1.09 -7.63 -1.57
C VAL A 65 1.25 -8.70 -2.64
N ALA A 66 1.74 -9.89 -2.28
CA ALA A 66 1.79 -11.02 -3.19
C ALA A 66 0.39 -11.45 -3.64
N GLU A 67 -0.58 -11.53 -2.73
CA GLU A 67 -1.98 -11.80 -3.09
C GLU A 67 -2.53 -10.72 -4.02
N LEU A 68 -2.31 -9.43 -3.71
CA LEU A 68 -2.75 -8.31 -4.54
C LEU A 68 -2.19 -8.38 -5.97
N ASN A 69 -0.98 -8.92 -6.14
CA ASN A 69 -0.31 -9.07 -7.43
C ASN A 69 -0.74 -10.31 -8.22
N LYS A 70 -1.49 -11.26 -7.64
CA LYS A 70 -2.02 -12.42 -8.39
C LYS A 70 -3.15 -12.05 -9.34
N ASP A 71 -3.85 -10.94 -9.04
CA ASP A 71 -5.02 -10.46 -9.77
C ASP A 71 -4.66 -9.48 -10.92
N LEU A 72 -3.36 -9.30 -11.21
CA LEU A 72 -2.84 -8.45 -12.30
C LEU A 72 -2.66 -9.25 -13.60
#